data_AF-A0A7C1QIB0-F1
#
_entry.id   AF-A0A7C1QIB0-F1
#
_cell.length_a   1.000
_cell.length_b   1.000
_cell.length_c   1.000
_cell.angle_alpha   90.00
_cell.angle_beta   90.00
_cell.angle_gamma   90.00
#
_symmetry.space_group_name_H-M   'P 1'
#
loop_
_entity.id
_entity.type
_entity.pdbx_description
1 polymer ?
#
loop_
_entity_poly.entity_id
_entity_poly.type
_entity_poly.pdbx_seq_one_letter_code
_entity_poly.pdbx_strand_id
1 'polypeptide(L)'
;QVIILKRMVKELHLEVIIEVLPIIREEDGLALSSRNKYLTQEERKAALVLSKSLKVAQSMMEKGQRDSAAIIKEMKEIIGREPLAKIDYVEIVDIDKLDPVSRIEKKALVALAIFIGKIRLIDNTILLF
;
A
#
# COMPACT_ATOMS: atom_id res chain seq x y z
N GLN A 1 5.24 -6.91 6.61
CA GLN A 1 5.34 -8.12 7.47
C GLN A 1 5.94 -9.31 6.73
N VAL A 2 5.32 -9.81 5.65
CA VAL A 2 5.77 -11.02 4.93
C VAL A 2 7.25 -11.01 4.54
N ILE A 3 7.75 -9.88 4.03
CA ILE A 3 9.17 -9.72 3.64
C ILE A 3 10.11 -9.95 4.84
N ILE A 4 9.75 -9.42 6.02
CA ILE A 4 10.50 -9.61 7.26
C ILE A 4 10.47 -11.08 7.70
N LEU A 5 9.31 -11.74 7.63
CA LEU A 5 9.18 -13.16 7.98
C LEU A 5 9.98 -14.06 7.03
N LYS A 6 9.97 -13.77 5.72
CA LYS A 6 10.81 -14.49 4.74
C LYS A 6 12.29 -14.33 5.04
N ARG A 7 12.73 -13.12 5.39
CA ARG A 7 14.11 -12.86 5.79
C ARG A 7 14.47 -13.64 7.06
N MET A 8 13.61 -13.63 8.07
CA MET A 8 13.79 -14.37 9.32
C MET A 8 13.91 -15.88 9.08
N VAL A 9 12.99 -16.48 8.31
CA VAL A 9 13.02 -17.91 7.96
C VAL A 9 14.34 -18.28 7.27
N LYS A 10 14.78 -17.44 6.31
CA LYS A 10 16.03 -17.64 5.59
C LYS A 10 17.26 -17.52 6.51
N GLU A 11 17.34 -16.45 7.29
CA GLU A 11 18.52 -16.16 8.13
C GLU A 11 18.66 -17.13 9.31
N LEU A 12 17.54 -17.64 9.83
CA LEU A 12 17.53 -18.61 10.93
C LEU A 12 17.52 -20.08 10.44
N HIS A 13 17.64 -20.32 9.13
CA HIS A 13 17.61 -21.66 8.53
C HIS A 13 16.40 -22.50 8.97
N LEU A 14 15.21 -21.89 9.06
CA LEU A 14 14.00 -22.59 9.48
C LEU A 14 13.46 -23.43 8.32
N GLU A 15 13.09 -24.68 8.59
CA GLU A 15 12.48 -25.60 7.61
C GLU A 15 10.97 -25.32 7.43
N VAL A 16 10.63 -24.07 7.11
CA VAL A 16 9.24 -23.61 6.90
C VAL A 16 9.14 -22.87 5.57
N ILE A 17 8.06 -23.13 4.83
CA ILE A 17 7.75 -22.45 3.56
C ILE A 17 6.73 -21.34 3.83
N ILE A 18 7.04 -20.11 3.38
CA ILE A 18 6.10 -18.98 3.42
C ILE A 18 5.48 -18.80 2.03
N GLU A 19 4.23 -19.21 1.91
CA GLU A 19 3.39 -18.90 0.74
C GLU A 19 2.71 -17.54 0.92
N VAL A 20 2.83 -16.68 -0.11
CA VAL A 20 2.26 -15.33 -0.08
C VAL A 20 1.03 -15.30 -0.98
N LEU A 21 -0.12 -15.06 -0.39
CA LEU A 21 -1.38 -14.96 -1.11
C LEU A 21 -1.68 -13.50 -1.51
N PRO A 22 -2.43 -13.29 -2.61
CA PRO A 22 -2.89 -11.96 -3.00
C PRO A 22 -3.75 -11.30 -1.93
N ILE A 23 -3.78 -9.96 -1.94
CA ILE A 23 -4.70 -9.19 -1.10
C ILE A 23 -6.12 -9.42 -1.62
N ILE A 24 -6.97 -9.99 -0.78
CA ILE A 24 -8.41 -10.08 -1.06
C ILE A 24 -9.04 -8.73 -0.74
N ARG A 25 -9.91 -8.27 -1.64
CA ARG A 25 -10.58 -6.97 -1.57
C ARG A 25 -12.09 -7.17 -1.59
N GLU A 26 -12.81 -6.25 -0.96
CA GLU A 26 -14.25 -6.08 -1.15
C GLU A 26 -14.54 -5.66 -2.61
N GLU A 27 -15.80 -5.75 -3.05
CA GLU A 27 -16.20 -5.43 -4.43
C GLU A 27 -15.83 -4.01 -4.86
N ASP A 28 -15.82 -3.06 -3.92
CA ASP A 28 -15.43 -1.66 -4.15
C ASP A 28 -13.90 -1.43 -4.09
N GLY A 29 -13.12 -2.49 -3.82
CA GLY A 29 -11.67 -2.48 -3.84
C GLY A 29 -11.00 -2.22 -2.50
N LEU A 30 -11.76 -1.99 -1.41
CA LEU A 30 -11.16 -1.90 -0.07
C LEU A 30 -10.48 -3.23 0.30
N ALA A 31 -9.24 -3.18 0.79
CA ALA A 31 -8.58 -4.38 1.28
C ALA A 31 -9.37 -4.97 2.48
N LEU A 32 -9.61 -6.27 2.47
CA LEU A 32 -10.30 -6.93 3.58
C LEU A 32 -9.46 -6.81 4.85
N SER A 33 -10.09 -6.30 5.90
CA SER A 33 -9.48 -6.21 7.22
C SER A 33 -10.52 -6.41 8.30
N SER A 34 -10.17 -7.14 9.36
CA SER A 34 -10.99 -7.20 10.57
C SER A 34 -11.20 -5.82 11.21
N ARG A 35 -10.36 -4.83 10.86
CA ARG A 35 -10.53 -3.44 11.29
C ARG A 35 -11.66 -2.71 10.56
N ASN A 36 -12.07 -3.16 9.37
CA ASN A 36 -13.13 -2.51 8.60
C ASN A 36 -14.47 -2.50 9.36
N LYS A 37 -14.69 -3.50 10.24
CA LYS A 37 -15.89 -3.59 11.10
C LYS A 37 -16.06 -2.43 12.08
N TYR A 38 -14.98 -1.69 12.36
CA TYR A 38 -15.00 -0.54 13.29
C TYR A 38 -15.29 0.78 12.56
N LEU A 39 -15.32 0.77 11.23
CA LEU A 39 -15.66 1.94 10.45
C LEU A 39 -17.19 2.14 10.49
N THR A 40 -17.62 3.37 10.71
CA THR A 40 -18.97 3.78 10.35
C THR A 40 -19.17 3.68 8.83
N GLN A 41 -20.42 3.78 8.37
CA GLN A 41 -20.72 3.74 6.94
C GLN A 41 -20.03 4.87 6.15
N GLU A 42 -19.90 6.05 6.76
CA GLU A 42 -19.22 7.20 6.17
C GLU A 42 -17.70 6.99 6.12
N GLU A 43 -17.10 6.57 7.23
CA GLU A 43 -15.69 6.23 7.32
C GLU A 43 -15.30 5.11 6.35
N ARG A 44 -16.16 4.10 6.16
CA ARG A 44 -15.93 3.04 5.17
C ARG A 44 -15.87 3.58 3.75
N LYS A 45 -16.76 4.51 3.40
CA LYS A 45 -16.73 5.14 2.07
C LYS A 45 -15.46 5.97 1.88
N ALA A 46 -15.06 6.71 2.91
CA ALA A 46 -13.81 7.48 2.92
C ALA A 46 -12.56 6.57 2.78
N ALA A 47 -12.56 5.40 3.41
CA ALA A 47 -11.45 4.44 3.36
C ALA A 47 -11.10 3.96 1.93
N LEU A 48 -12.05 4.05 0.98
CA LEU A 48 -11.80 3.73 -0.43
C LEU A 48 -10.75 4.64 -1.08
N VAL A 49 -10.37 5.75 -0.46
CA VAL A 49 -9.27 6.58 -0.93
C VAL A 49 -7.94 5.83 -0.96
N LEU A 50 -7.74 4.81 -0.11
CA LEU A 50 -6.58 3.91 -0.16
C LEU A 50 -6.46 3.22 -1.52
N SER A 51 -7.51 2.49 -1.91
CA SER A 51 -7.51 1.70 -3.16
C SER A 51 -7.47 2.61 -4.38
N LYS A 52 -8.13 3.78 -4.34
CA LYS A 52 -8.06 4.79 -5.39
C LYS A 52 -6.63 5.31 -5.59
N SER A 53 -5.93 5.65 -4.50
CA SER A 53 -4.55 6.15 -4.58
C SER A 53 -3.59 5.11 -5.18
N LEU A 54 -3.74 3.82 -4.82
CA LEU A 54 -2.94 2.74 -5.38
C LEU A 54 -3.18 2.53 -6.87
N LYS A 55 -4.45 2.60 -7.32
CA LYS A 55 -4.79 2.52 -8.75
C LYS A 55 -4.16 3.66 -9.54
N VAL A 56 -4.07 4.86 -8.97
CA VAL A 56 -3.39 5.98 -9.63
C VAL A 56 -1.89 5.74 -9.73
N ALA A 57 -1.25 5.23 -8.68
CA ALA A 57 0.16 4.85 -8.75
C ALA A 57 0.45 3.83 -9.87
N GLN A 58 -0.41 2.82 -10.00
CA GLN A 58 -0.34 1.84 -11.10
C GLN A 58 -0.53 2.50 -12.46
N SER A 59 -1.55 3.35 -12.63
CA SER A 59 -1.80 4.06 -13.88
C SER A 59 -0.67 5.00 -14.29
N MET A 60 -0.03 5.67 -13.31
CA MET A 60 1.15 6.50 -13.57
C MET A 60 2.33 5.67 -14.08
N MET A 61 2.56 4.49 -13.50
CA MET A 61 3.55 3.53 -14.00
C MET A 61 3.23 3.06 -15.41
N GLU A 62 1.98 2.71 -15.71
CA GLU A 62 1.57 2.32 -17.06
C GLU A 62 1.82 3.43 -18.10
N LYS A 63 1.71 4.70 -17.68
CA LYS A 63 1.98 5.89 -18.52
C LYS A 63 3.46 6.28 -18.61
N GLY A 64 4.36 5.47 -18.06
CA GLY A 64 5.81 5.71 -18.14
C GLY A 64 6.39 6.58 -17.04
N GLN A 65 5.60 7.01 -16.03
CA GLN A 65 6.17 7.67 -14.85
C GLN A 65 7.04 6.66 -14.08
N ARG A 66 8.23 7.09 -13.65
CA ARG A 66 9.18 6.26 -12.90
C ARG A 66 9.75 6.96 -11.67
N ASP A 67 9.54 8.27 -11.54
CA ASP A 67 9.93 9.04 -10.36
C ASP A 67 8.97 8.75 -9.20
N SER A 68 9.50 8.15 -8.13
CA SER A 68 8.72 7.82 -6.94
C SER A 68 8.17 9.07 -6.27
N ALA A 69 8.91 10.18 -6.28
CA ALA A 69 8.47 11.42 -5.65
C ALA A 69 7.20 11.96 -6.32
N ALA A 70 7.15 11.96 -7.66
CA ALA A 70 5.97 12.33 -8.43
C ALA A 70 4.76 11.42 -8.12
N ILE A 71 4.97 10.10 -8.04
CA ILE A 71 3.89 9.14 -7.73
C ILE A 71 3.38 9.35 -6.29
N ILE A 72 4.27 9.44 -5.31
CA ILE A 72 3.92 9.66 -3.91
C ILE A 72 3.17 10.98 -3.75
N LYS A 73 3.59 12.03 -4.44
CA LYS A 73 2.90 13.33 -4.42
C LYS A 73 1.45 13.20 -4.88
N GLU A 74 1.21 12.60 -6.04
CA GLU A 74 -0.14 12.41 -6.57
C GLU A 74 -1.02 11.57 -5.63
N MET A 75 -0.46 10.48 -5.07
CA MET A 75 -1.16 9.67 -4.08
C MET A 75 -1.55 10.49 -2.83
N LYS A 76 -0.63 11.31 -2.31
CA LYS A 76 -0.88 12.18 -1.16
C LYS A 76 -1.95 13.23 -1.46
N GLU A 77 -1.95 13.80 -2.68
CA GLU A 77 -2.99 14.75 -3.11
C GLU A 77 -4.37 14.11 -3.19
N ILE A 78 -4.48 12.89 -3.73
CA ILE A 78 -5.75 12.15 -3.78
C ILE A 78 -6.27 11.85 -2.37
N ILE A 79 -5.38 11.39 -1.48
CA ILE A 79 -5.75 11.09 -0.10
C ILE A 79 -6.15 12.38 0.64
N GLY A 80 -5.44 13.48 0.42
CA GLY A 80 -5.71 14.78 1.05
C GLY A 80 -7.04 15.43 0.63
N ARG A 81 -7.68 14.96 -0.44
CA ARG A 81 -9.04 15.39 -0.84
C ARG A 81 -10.15 14.74 -0.02
N GLU A 82 -9.85 13.68 0.73
CA GLU A 82 -10.80 13.02 1.62
C GLU A 82 -10.66 13.59 3.06
N PRO A 83 -11.63 14.38 3.55
CA PRO A 83 -11.50 15.10 4.82
C PRO A 83 -11.34 14.18 6.04
N LEU A 84 -11.86 12.96 5.98
CA LEU A 84 -11.74 11.98 7.07
C LEU A 84 -10.39 11.27 7.09
N ALA A 85 -9.59 11.41 6.03
CA ALA A 85 -8.31 10.74 5.88
C ALA A 85 -7.15 11.57 6.41
N LYS A 86 -6.35 10.95 7.29
CA LYS A 86 -5.07 11.49 7.75
C LYS A 86 -3.95 10.53 7.37
N ILE A 87 -3.00 11.00 6.57
CA ILE A 87 -1.85 10.20 6.14
C ILE A 87 -0.94 9.91 7.35
N ASP A 88 -0.57 8.64 7.51
CA ASP A 88 0.54 8.22 8.37
C ASP A 88 1.83 8.17 7.53
N TYR A 89 1.81 7.38 6.46
CA TYR A 89 2.87 7.38 5.45
C TYR A 89 2.36 6.95 4.08
N VAL A 90 3.10 7.35 3.04
CA VAL A 90 3.01 6.83 1.67
C VAL A 90 4.43 6.71 1.16
N GLU A 91 4.88 5.49 0.94
CA GLU A 91 6.28 5.19 0.60
C GLU A 91 6.35 4.23 -0.59
N ILE A 92 7.42 4.36 -1.38
CA ILE A 92 7.78 3.43 -2.43
C ILE A 92 9.17 2.90 -2.13
N VAL A 93 9.26 1.58 -1.95
CA VAL A 93 10.47 0.91 -1.47
C VAL A 93 10.85 -0.26 -2.36
N ASP A 94 12.12 -0.64 -2.30
CA ASP A 94 12.58 -1.91 -2.85
C ASP A 94 11.89 -3.08 -2.12
N ILE A 95 11.38 -4.06 -2.87
CA ILE A 95 10.55 -5.12 -2.28
C ILE A 95 11.34 -6.12 -1.43
N ASP A 96 12.65 -6.23 -1.62
CA ASP A 96 13.49 -7.17 -0.88
C ASP A 96 14.16 -6.50 0.32
N LYS A 97 14.61 -5.24 0.15
CA LYS A 97 15.35 -4.49 1.18
C LYS A 97 14.47 -3.59 2.03
N LEU A 98 13.32 -3.14 1.50
CA LEU A 98 12.47 -2.11 2.10
C LEU A 98 13.12 -0.72 2.21
N ASP A 99 14.21 -0.48 1.49
CA ASP A 99 14.83 0.83 1.37
C ASP A 99 14.02 1.71 0.39
N PRO A 100 13.84 3.02 0.65
CA PRO A 100 13.19 3.93 -0.29
C PRO A 100 13.88 3.94 -1.65
N VAL A 101 13.08 3.97 -2.72
CA VAL A 101 13.59 4.07 -4.10
C VAL A 101 13.21 5.41 -4.70
N SER A 102 14.16 6.15 -5.25
CA SER A 102 13.90 7.43 -5.94
C SER A 102 13.30 7.21 -7.33
N ARG A 103 13.78 6.19 -8.05
CA ARG A 103 13.33 5.81 -9.39
C ARG A 103 13.00 4.32 -9.43
N ILE A 104 11.86 3.99 -10.02
CA ILE A 104 11.41 2.60 -10.17
C ILE A 104 11.99 2.05 -11.48
N GLU A 105 12.99 1.18 -11.40
CA GLU A 105 13.61 0.55 -12.59
C GLU A 105 13.33 -0.96 -12.68
N LYS A 106 12.76 -1.52 -11.62
CA LYS A 106 12.42 -2.93 -11.48
C LYS A 106 11.10 -3.04 -10.73
N LYS A 107 11.00 -4.04 -9.85
CA LYS A 107 9.87 -4.25 -8.96
C LYS A 107 10.00 -3.35 -7.73
N ALA A 108 8.95 -2.59 -7.42
CA ALA A 108 8.87 -1.78 -6.22
C ALA A 108 7.58 -2.08 -5.46
N LEU A 109 7.60 -1.87 -4.14
CA LEU A 109 6.43 -1.95 -3.27
C LEU A 109 5.98 -0.54 -2.93
N VAL A 110 4.75 -0.20 -3.31
CA VAL A 110 4.07 0.97 -2.77
C VAL A 110 3.36 0.53 -1.49
N ALA A 111 3.71 1.13 -0.37
CA ALA A 111 3.05 0.89 0.91
C ALA A 111 2.49 2.19 1.45
N LEU A 112 1.25 2.15 1.96
CA LEU A 112 0.65 3.29 2.61
C LEU A 112 -0.14 2.91 3.85
N ALA A 113 -0.22 3.87 4.76
CA ALA A 113 -1.05 3.82 5.94
C ALA A 113 -1.76 5.16 6.11
N ILE A 114 -3.05 5.10 6.43
CA ILE A 114 -3.85 6.27 6.76
C ILE A 114 -4.68 5.98 8.01
N PHE A 115 -5.07 7.03 8.71
CA PHE A 115 -6.13 7.00 9.69
C PHE A 115 -7.43 7.48 9.03
N ILE A 116 -8.51 6.75 9.26
CA ILE A 116 -9.88 7.21 9.04
C ILE A 116 -10.52 7.29 10.41
N GLY A 117 -10.82 8.52 10.87
CA GLY A 117 -11.18 8.76 12.26
C GLY A 117 -10.08 8.26 13.21
N LYS A 118 -10.39 7.24 14.02
CA LYS A 118 -9.42 6.58 14.93
C LYS A 118 -8.82 5.29 14.37
N ILE A 119 -9.32 4.80 13.24
CA ILE A 119 -8.97 3.49 12.70
C ILE A 119 -7.79 3.64 11.75
N ARG A 120 -6.67 3.00 12.08
CA ARG A 120 -5.50 2.93 11.21
C ARG A 120 -5.63 1.78 10.20
N LEU A 121 -5.66 2.12 8.94
CA LEU A 121 -5.76 1.19 7.81
C LEU A 121 -4.45 1.19 7.03
N ILE A 122 -4.12 0.04 6.44
CA ILE A 122 -2.96 -0.13 5.58
C ILE A 122 -3.39 -0.75 4.27
N ASP A 123 -2.68 -0.42 3.21
CA ASP A 123 -2.79 -1.10 1.92
C ASP A 123 -1.44 -1.03 1.21
N ASN A 124 -1.25 -1.86 0.19
CA ASN A 124 -0.06 -1.85 -0.64
C ASN A 124 -0.33 -2.43 -2.02
N THR A 125 0.52 -2.08 -2.97
CA THR A 125 0.57 -2.75 -4.28
C THR A 125 2.00 -2.89 -4.75
N ILE A 126 2.23 -3.87 -5.61
CA ILE A 126 3.51 -4.05 -6.29
C ILE A 126 3.42 -3.31 -7.61
N LEU A 127 4.41 -2.45 -7.87
CA LEU A 127 4.63 -1.82 -9.17
C LEU A 127 5.68 -2.62 -9.94
N LEU A 128 5.38 -2.88 -11.21
CA LEU A 128 6.26 -3.56 -12.15
C LEU A 128 6.67 -2.55 -13.23
N PHE A 129 7.95 -2.57 -13.62
CA PHE A 129 8.50 -1.72 -14.67
C PHE A 129 8.01 -2.17 -16.06
#